data_AF-A0A8H6UXA0-F1
#
_entry.id   AF-A0A8H6UXA0-F1
#
_cell.length_a   1.000
_cell.length_b   1.000
_cell.length_c   1.000
_cell.angle_alpha   90.00
_cell.angle_beta   90.00
_cell.angle_gamma   90.00
#
_symmetry.space_group_name_H-M   'P 1'
#
loop_
_entity.id
_entity.type
_entity.pdbx_description
1 polymer ?
#
loop_
_entity_poly.entity_id
_entity_poly.type
_entity_poly.pdbx_seq_one_letter_code
_entity_poly.pdbx_strand_id
1 'polypeptide(L)'
;MKDTLHEEANNFKAVAHDVAVSGAYLYPVKGILFFSYHKDLWRPFISRAVQTIGLGLGVTTAMFFFTYFPQAAIMAFTSGPLAPISAALLVLSESSTITNFLARSFVLADALTDTFDGTLVARGHTELVAKGRQVNASGGAVSRLGKMLNRPLERMRPSALVRSLMLLPLNFIPVVGTLLYVYMQGKERGPVAHLRYFDLKGWDERKREEWVRRNHGGYTGFGMAAFLFEMIPFASLAFSFTNSVGAALWAADMEKAQ
;
A
#
# COMPACT_ATOMS: atom_id res chain seq x y z
N MET A 1 -36.93 1.21 -4.16
CA MET A 1 -36.01 0.09 -4.48
C MET A 1 -35.52 0.14 -5.93
N LYS A 2 -36.38 0.36 -6.95
CA LYS A 2 -35.92 0.58 -8.33
C LYS A 2 -35.13 1.89 -8.47
N ASP A 3 -35.59 2.99 -7.86
CA ASP A 3 -34.92 4.29 -7.97
C ASP A 3 -33.54 4.31 -7.30
N THR A 4 -33.41 3.65 -6.14
CA THR A 4 -32.13 3.47 -5.43
C THR A 4 -31.13 2.63 -6.23
N LEU A 5 -31.58 1.57 -6.91
CA LEU A 5 -30.72 0.75 -7.78
C LEU A 5 -30.27 1.51 -9.04
N HIS A 6 -31.12 2.37 -9.60
CA HIS A 6 -30.77 3.21 -10.75
C HIS A 6 -29.77 4.30 -10.37
N GLU A 7 -29.93 4.91 -9.20
CA GLU A 7 -29.00 5.91 -8.67
C GLU A 7 -27.62 5.29 -8.36
N GLU A 8 -27.58 4.12 -7.74
CA GLU A 8 -26.35 3.36 -7.51
C GLU A 8 -25.66 2.94 -8.82
N ALA A 9 -26.41 2.47 -9.81
CA ALA A 9 -25.86 2.09 -11.11
C ALA A 9 -25.29 3.27 -11.89
N ASN A 10 -25.94 4.44 -11.83
CA ASN A 10 -25.45 5.66 -12.47
C ASN A 10 -24.19 6.20 -11.77
N ASN A 11 -24.14 6.14 -10.44
CA ASN A 11 -22.97 6.50 -9.67
C ASN A 11 -21.79 5.56 -9.98
N PHE A 12 -22.03 4.25 -10.06
CA PHE A 12 -21.00 3.27 -10.42
C PHE A 12 -20.44 3.52 -11.83
N LYS A 13 -21.30 3.84 -12.81
CA LYS A 13 -20.86 4.19 -14.17
C LYS A 13 -20.01 5.46 -14.19
N ALA A 14 -20.41 6.50 -13.46
CA ALA A 14 -19.65 7.75 -13.37
C ALA A 14 -18.26 7.51 -12.76
N VAL A 15 -18.19 6.75 -11.68
CA VAL A 15 -16.94 6.37 -11.03
C VAL A 15 -16.05 5.53 -11.95
N ALA A 16 -16.61 4.54 -12.65
CA ALA A 16 -15.86 3.70 -13.58
C ALA A 16 -15.30 4.52 -14.76
N HIS A 17 -16.09 5.47 -15.27
CA HIS A 17 -15.65 6.42 -16.29
C HIS A 17 -14.49 7.30 -15.78
N ASP A 18 -14.61 7.89 -14.60
CA ASP A 18 -13.57 8.76 -14.04
C ASP A 18 -12.28 8.01 -13.76
N VAL A 19 -12.36 6.76 -13.29
CA VAL A 19 -11.21 5.86 -13.16
C VAL A 19 -10.57 5.59 -14.52
N ALA A 20 -11.37 5.24 -15.53
CA ALA A 20 -10.88 4.91 -16.86
C ALA A 20 -10.18 6.11 -17.54
N VAL A 21 -10.80 7.29 -17.49
CA VAL A 21 -10.28 8.53 -18.08
C VAL A 21 -9.00 8.99 -17.38
N SER A 22 -8.87 8.79 -16.07
CA SER A 22 -7.67 9.20 -15.33
C SER A 22 -6.38 8.51 -15.80
N GLY A 23 -6.48 7.28 -16.33
CA GLY A 23 -5.32 6.44 -16.67
C GLY A 23 -4.42 6.05 -15.50
N ALA A 24 -4.77 6.44 -14.27
CA ALA A 24 -3.88 6.32 -13.11
C ALA A 24 -3.66 4.86 -12.67
N TYR A 25 -4.62 3.98 -12.98
CA TYR A 25 -4.54 2.53 -12.74
C TYR A 25 -3.39 1.84 -13.49
N LEU A 26 -2.78 2.49 -14.49
CA LEU A 26 -1.62 1.97 -15.21
C LEU A 26 -0.30 2.16 -14.44
N TYR A 27 -0.23 3.12 -13.50
CA TYR A 27 1.02 3.44 -12.80
C TYR A 27 1.55 2.33 -11.90
N PRO A 28 0.73 1.51 -11.19
CA PRO A 28 1.24 0.33 -10.49
C PRO A 28 2.00 -0.63 -11.42
N VAL A 29 1.49 -0.86 -12.64
CA VAL A 29 2.18 -1.67 -13.66
C VAL A 29 3.46 -1.00 -14.15
N LYS A 30 3.40 0.30 -14.45
CA LYS A 30 4.60 1.09 -14.82
C LYS A 30 5.65 1.05 -13.70
N GLY A 31 5.21 1.05 -12.44
CA GLY A 31 6.07 0.96 -11.27
C GLY A 31 6.84 -0.36 -11.20
N ILE A 32 6.18 -1.49 -11.48
CA ILE A 32 6.82 -2.81 -11.58
C ILE A 32 7.91 -2.78 -12.67
N LEU A 33 7.55 -2.34 -13.87
CA LEU A 33 8.48 -2.27 -15.00
C LEU A 33 9.67 -1.36 -14.66
N PHE A 34 9.40 -0.14 -14.19
CA PHE A 34 10.44 0.82 -13.86
C PHE A 34 11.38 0.31 -12.76
N PHE A 35 10.82 -0.28 -11.70
CA PHE A 35 11.60 -0.89 -10.62
C PHE A 35 12.50 -2.00 -11.14
N SER A 36 12.04 -2.84 -12.08
CA SER A 36 12.85 -3.91 -12.66
C SER A 36 14.06 -3.41 -13.47
N TYR A 37 13.92 -2.27 -14.15
CA TYR A 37 14.99 -1.66 -14.96
C TYR A 37 15.94 -0.75 -14.15
N HIS A 38 15.54 -0.26 -12.98
CA HIS A 38 16.33 0.68 -12.15
C HIS A 38 16.87 0.01 -10.89
N LYS A 39 18.03 -0.66 -11.01
CA LYS A 39 18.68 -1.40 -9.92
C LYS A 39 18.98 -0.57 -8.68
N ASP A 40 19.21 0.74 -8.83
CA ASP A 40 19.43 1.66 -7.70
C ASP A 40 18.23 1.66 -6.73
N LEU A 41 17.01 1.46 -7.23
CA LEU A 41 15.79 1.40 -6.42
C LEU A 41 15.68 0.11 -5.60
N TRP A 42 16.50 -0.90 -5.85
CA TRP A 42 16.46 -2.16 -5.08
C TRP A 42 17.17 -2.03 -3.74
N ARG A 43 18.02 -1.01 -3.58
CA ARG A 43 18.81 -0.83 -2.36
C ARG A 43 17.93 -0.69 -1.11
N PRO A 44 16.88 0.16 -1.06
CA PRO A 44 16.00 0.24 0.10
C PRO A 44 15.29 -1.09 0.39
N PHE A 45 14.82 -1.79 -0.65
CA PHE A 45 14.17 -3.09 -0.54
C PHE A 45 15.09 -4.15 0.09
N ILE A 46 16.29 -4.34 -0.48
CA ILE A 46 17.27 -5.34 -0.02
C ILE A 46 17.76 -4.99 1.40
N SER A 47 17.94 -3.70 1.71
CA SER A 47 18.43 -3.27 3.03
C SER A 47 17.51 -3.66 4.18
N ARG A 48 16.21 -3.85 3.91
CA ARG A 48 15.22 -4.25 4.91
C ARG A 48 14.85 -5.72 4.87
N ALA A 49 15.31 -6.47 3.86
CA ALA A 49 14.95 -7.87 3.67
C ALA A 49 15.23 -8.74 4.90
N VAL A 50 16.42 -8.62 5.51
CA VAL A 50 16.78 -9.39 6.71
C VAL A 50 15.86 -9.07 7.90
N GLN A 51 15.55 -7.80 8.12
CA GLN A 51 14.66 -7.37 9.21
C GLN A 51 13.23 -7.86 8.98
N THR A 52 12.74 -7.79 7.74
CA THR A 52 11.41 -8.28 7.36
C THR A 52 11.31 -9.80 7.48
N ILE A 53 12.33 -10.55 7.03
CA ILE A 53 12.36 -12.01 7.17
C ILE A 53 12.41 -12.40 8.65
N GLY A 54 13.27 -11.77 9.44
CA GLY A 54 13.36 -12.02 10.88
C GLY A 54 12.03 -11.75 11.61
N LEU A 55 11.37 -10.63 11.29
CA LEU A 55 10.04 -10.31 11.80
C LEU A 55 9.01 -11.38 11.41
N GLY A 56 8.99 -11.78 10.14
CA GLY A 56 8.05 -12.80 9.64
C GLY A 56 8.24 -14.15 10.31
N LEU A 57 9.49 -14.59 10.49
CA LEU A 57 9.81 -15.83 11.21
C LEU A 57 9.38 -15.74 12.68
N GLY A 58 9.65 -14.62 13.35
CA GLY A 58 9.25 -14.41 14.74
C GLY A 58 7.73 -14.44 14.94
N VAL A 59 7.00 -13.69 14.12
CA VAL A 59 5.52 -13.64 14.15
C VAL A 59 4.94 -15.02 13.85
N THR A 60 5.41 -15.68 12.79
CA THR A 60 4.89 -17.01 12.40
C THR A 60 5.15 -18.04 13.49
N THR A 61 6.35 -18.05 14.08
CA THR A 61 6.68 -18.97 15.17
C THR A 61 5.77 -18.75 16.38
N ALA A 62 5.56 -17.48 16.78
CA ALA A 62 4.67 -17.15 17.89
C ALA A 62 3.22 -17.56 17.61
N MET A 63 2.71 -17.27 16.41
CA MET A 63 1.34 -17.65 16.00
C MET A 63 1.17 -19.17 16.01
N PHE A 64 2.08 -19.94 15.42
CA PHE A 64 2.01 -21.40 15.48
C PHE A 64 2.09 -21.93 16.91
N PHE A 65 2.91 -21.34 17.78
CA PHE A 65 3.00 -21.76 19.17
C PHE A 65 1.70 -21.51 19.95
N PHE A 66 1.07 -20.34 19.78
CA PHE A 66 -0.10 -19.94 20.58
C PHE A 66 -1.45 -20.35 19.97
N THR A 67 -1.59 -20.36 18.65
CA THR A 67 -2.92 -20.45 18.01
C THR A 67 -3.16 -21.78 17.31
N TYR A 68 -2.12 -22.45 16.79
CA TYR A 68 -2.28 -23.65 15.95
C TYR A 68 -3.07 -24.76 16.63
N PHE A 69 -2.69 -25.16 17.84
CA PHE A 69 -3.36 -26.28 18.53
C PHE A 69 -4.81 -25.95 18.91
N PRO A 70 -5.12 -24.79 19.55
CA PRO A 70 -6.51 -24.37 19.76
C PRO A 70 -7.33 -24.30 18.46
N GLN A 71 -6.76 -23.78 17.38
CA GLN A 71 -7.44 -23.57 16.10
C GLN A 71 -7.68 -24.89 15.37
N ALA A 72 -6.73 -25.82 15.40
CA ALA A 72 -6.91 -27.17 14.89
C ALA A 72 -7.99 -27.95 15.67
N ALA A 73 -8.05 -27.77 16.99
CA ALA A 73 -9.09 -28.38 17.82
C ALA A 73 -10.50 -27.86 17.46
N ILE A 74 -10.65 -26.55 17.26
CA ILE A 74 -11.92 -25.95 16.81
C ILE A 74 -12.26 -26.41 15.38
N MET A 75 -11.29 -26.43 14.48
CA MET A 75 -11.51 -26.88 13.10
C MET A 75 -11.80 -28.38 12.98
N ALA A 76 -11.45 -29.20 13.98
CA ALA A 76 -11.80 -30.62 13.98
C ALA A 76 -13.31 -30.86 13.90
N PHE A 77 -14.10 -29.95 14.47
CA PHE A 77 -15.56 -30.01 14.43
C PHE A 77 -16.15 -29.66 13.06
N THR A 78 -15.47 -28.85 12.24
CA THR A 78 -15.99 -28.35 10.95
C THR A 78 -15.34 -29.02 9.75
N SER A 79 -14.05 -29.29 9.83
CA SER A 79 -13.19 -29.76 8.74
C SER A 79 -12.71 -31.21 8.91
N GLY A 80 -13.02 -31.83 10.06
CA GLY A 80 -12.73 -33.24 10.33
C GLY A 80 -11.23 -33.57 10.18
N PRO A 81 -10.85 -34.63 9.44
CA PRO A 81 -9.45 -35.04 9.25
C PRO A 81 -8.55 -33.98 8.62
N LEU A 82 -9.11 -33.01 7.89
CA LEU A 82 -8.34 -31.93 7.25
C LEU A 82 -8.06 -30.77 8.22
N ALA A 83 -8.61 -30.77 9.43
CA ALA A 83 -8.48 -29.69 10.39
C ALA A 83 -7.03 -29.26 10.68
N PRO A 84 -6.03 -30.15 10.82
CA PRO A 84 -4.65 -29.72 11.02
C PRO A 84 -4.10 -28.91 9.83
N ILE A 85 -4.43 -29.32 8.61
CA ILE A 85 -3.99 -28.64 7.38
C ILE A 85 -4.69 -27.29 7.24
N SER A 86 -6.01 -27.27 7.41
CA SER A 86 -6.81 -26.03 7.37
C SER A 86 -6.36 -25.03 8.43
N ALA A 87 -6.08 -25.50 9.64
CA ALA A 87 -5.57 -24.66 10.72
C ALA A 87 -4.18 -24.12 10.40
N ALA A 88 -3.26 -24.94 9.88
CA ALA A 88 -1.94 -24.48 9.47
C ALA A 88 -2.01 -23.38 8.39
N LEU A 89 -2.87 -23.55 7.38
CA LEU A 89 -3.08 -22.53 6.34
C LEU A 89 -3.66 -21.23 6.89
N LEU A 90 -4.63 -21.33 7.81
CA LEU A 90 -5.24 -20.15 8.42
C LEU A 90 -4.24 -19.41 9.31
N VAL A 91 -3.48 -20.12 10.14
CA VAL A 91 -2.38 -19.57 10.96
C VAL A 91 -1.35 -18.86 10.09
N LEU A 92 -0.96 -19.44 8.94
CA LEU A 92 -0.04 -18.81 7.98
C LEU A 92 -0.60 -17.51 7.40
N SER A 93 -1.88 -17.50 7.03
CA SER A 93 -2.56 -16.32 6.50
C SER A 93 -2.65 -15.19 7.53
N GLU A 94 -3.04 -15.52 8.77
CA GLU A 94 -3.10 -14.58 9.90
C GLU A 94 -1.70 -14.05 10.24
N SER A 95 -0.70 -14.93 10.29
CA SER A 95 0.71 -14.55 10.50
C SER A 95 1.24 -13.61 9.42
N SER A 96 0.91 -13.87 8.15
CA SER A 96 1.29 -13.01 7.03
C SER A 96 0.63 -11.63 7.16
N THR A 97 -0.64 -11.58 7.55
CA THR A 97 -1.36 -10.31 7.76
C THR A 97 -0.72 -9.48 8.86
N ILE A 98 -0.42 -10.09 10.01
CA ILE A 98 0.27 -9.44 11.14
C ILE A 98 1.67 -8.99 10.72
N THR A 99 2.44 -9.87 10.06
CA THR A 99 3.79 -9.55 9.57
C THR A 99 3.77 -8.37 8.61
N ASN A 100 2.84 -8.36 7.64
CA ASN A 100 2.71 -7.28 6.67
C ASN A 100 2.38 -5.95 7.34
N PHE A 101 1.47 -5.97 8.31
CA PHE A 101 1.13 -4.79 9.10
C PHE A 101 2.35 -4.26 9.86
N LEU A 102 3.00 -5.11 10.67
CA LEU A 102 4.16 -4.71 11.47
C LEU A 102 5.35 -4.27 10.62
N ALA A 103 5.63 -4.99 9.52
CA ALA A 103 6.70 -4.65 8.60
C ALA A 103 6.48 -3.26 8.00
N ARG A 104 5.27 -2.97 7.50
CA ARG A 104 4.95 -1.66 6.93
C ARG A 104 5.05 -0.53 7.95
N SER A 105 4.53 -0.75 9.15
CA SER A 105 4.50 0.28 10.20
C SER A 105 5.88 0.58 10.77
N PHE A 106 6.72 -0.43 11.01
CA PHE A 106 7.95 -0.26 11.79
C PHE A 106 9.24 -0.46 11.01
N VAL A 107 9.23 -1.28 9.95
CA VAL A 107 10.46 -1.70 9.25
C VAL A 107 10.61 -0.99 7.91
N LEU A 108 9.51 -0.83 7.17
CA LEU A 108 9.54 -0.44 5.76
C LEU A 108 9.18 1.02 5.50
N ALA A 109 8.60 1.75 6.46
CA ALA A 109 8.13 3.13 6.25
C ALA A 109 9.21 4.04 5.62
N ASP A 110 10.41 4.05 6.21
CA ASP A 110 11.54 4.83 5.69
C ASP A 110 11.99 4.31 4.32
N ALA A 111 12.04 2.98 4.12
CA ALA A 111 12.51 2.38 2.87
C ALA A 111 11.53 2.62 1.70
N LEU A 112 10.22 2.63 1.96
CA LEU A 112 9.19 2.99 0.98
C LEU A 112 9.29 4.48 0.62
N THR A 113 9.56 5.34 1.61
CA THR A 113 9.81 6.77 1.39
C THR A 113 11.07 6.99 0.55
N ASP A 114 12.17 6.29 0.86
CA ASP A 114 13.41 6.34 0.08
C ASP A 114 13.20 5.84 -1.36
N THR A 115 12.35 4.83 -1.55
CA THR A 115 12.00 4.32 -2.88
C THR A 115 11.20 5.34 -3.68
N PHE A 116 10.24 6.00 -3.05
CA PHE A 116 9.45 7.07 -3.65
C PHE A 116 10.33 8.27 -4.06
N ASP A 117 11.11 8.80 -3.11
CA ASP A 117 12.02 9.93 -3.35
C ASP A 117 13.10 9.58 -4.39
N GLY A 118 13.65 8.37 -4.32
CA GLY A 118 14.65 7.89 -5.28
C GLY A 118 14.08 7.80 -6.69
N THR A 119 12.81 7.43 -6.83
CA THR A 119 12.12 7.41 -8.13
C THR A 119 11.93 8.83 -8.68
N LEU A 120 11.54 9.79 -7.83
CA LEU A 120 11.45 11.20 -8.23
C LEU A 120 12.80 11.76 -8.68
N VAL A 121 13.89 11.46 -7.96
CA VAL A 121 15.25 11.83 -8.34
C VAL A 121 15.64 11.20 -9.68
N ALA A 122 15.35 9.91 -9.89
CA ALA A 122 15.59 9.22 -11.15
C ALA A 122 14.79 9.83 -12.33
N ARG A 123 13.65 10.46 -12.05
CA ARG A 123 12.82 11.17 -13.03
C ARG A 123 13.19 12.65 -13.21
N GLY A 124 14.24 13.13 -12.54
CA GLY A 124 14.74 14.50 -12.65
C GLY A 124 14.15 15.50 -11.66
N HIS A 125 13.25 15.08 -10.76
CA HIS A 125 12.59 15.96 -9.80
C HIS A 125 13.40 16.13 -8.50
N THR A 126 14.72 16.37 -8.64
CA THR A 126 15.63 16.54 -7.50
C THR A 126 15.24 17.73 -6.63
N GLU A 127 14.87 18.86 -7.24
CA GLU A 127 14.49 20.09 -6.54
C GLU A 127 13.24 19.91 -5.68
N LEU A 128 12.28 19.10 -6.14
CA LEU A 128 11.09 18.76 -5.37
C LEU A 128 11.47 17.95 -4.12
N VAL A 129 12.32 16.93 -4.28
CA VAL A 129 12.78 16.08 -3.16
C VAL A 129 13.63 16.88 -2.17
N ALA A 130 14.43 17.83 -2.66
CA ALA A 130 15.27 18.70 -1.83
C ALA A 130 14.47 19.55 -0.81
N LYS A 131 13.16 19.77 -1.05
CA LYS A 131 12.28 20.47 -0.10
C LYS A 131 12.00 19.65 1.17
N GLY A 132 12.03 18.33 1.10
CA GLY A 132 11.72 17.43 2.22
C GLY A 132 12.91 16.70 2.83
N ARG A 133 14.07 16.69 2.16
CA ARG A 133 15.29 16.05 2.64
C ARG A 133 16.54 16.59 1.95
N GLN A 134 17.69 16.31 2.53
CA GLN A 134 18.98 16.60 1.87
C GLN A 134 19.17 15.68 0.65
N VAL A 135 19.71 16.24 -0.44
CA VAL A 135 20.08 15.47 -1.64
C VAL A 135 21.53 15.78 -2.01
N ASN A 136 22.36 14.75 -2.07
CA ASN A 136 23.78 14.85 -2.39
C ASN A 136 24.00 15.00 -3.92
N ALA A 137 25.16 15.57 -4.27
CA ALA A 137 25.51 15.91 -5.65
C ALA A 137 25.86 14.69 -6.54
N SER A 138 26.39 13.60 -5.97
CA SER A 138 26.92 12.45 -6.74
C SER A 138 26.35 11.11 -6.27
N GLY A 139 26.24 10.16 -7.22
CA GLY A 139 25.76 8.79 -7.00
C GLY A 139 24.46 8.47 -7.74
N GLY A 140 24.05 7.20 -7.70
CA GLY A 140 22.74 6.73 -8.17
C GLY A 140 21.57 7.35 -7.41
N ALA A 141 20.35 7.26 -7.95
CA ALA A 141 19.21 8.06 -7.52
C ALA A 141 18.87 7.91 -6.02
N VAL A 142 18.92 6.68 -5.49
CA VAL A 142 18.72 6.42 -4.05
C VAL A 142 19.94 6.81 -3.22
N SER A 143 21.15 6.61 -3.73
CA SER A 143 22.38 6.91 -2.97
C SER A 143 22.59 8.40 -2.73
N ARG A 144 21.96 9.25 -3.55
CA ARG A 144 21.94 10.71 -3.36
C ARG A 144 21.00 11.14 -2.24
N LEU A 145 20.13 10.28 -1.73
CA LEU A 145 19.19 10.64 -0.67
C LEU A 145 19.91 10.75 0.68
N GLY A 146 19.91 11.95 1.26
CA GLY A 146 20.45 12.26 2.58
C GLY A 146 19.39 12.19 3.69
N LYS A 147 19.68 12.81 4.84
CA LYS A 147 18.76 12.83 5.99
C LYS A 147 17.46 13.57 5.67
N MET A 148 16.33 13.03 6.14
CA MET A 148 15.03 13.71 6.04
C MET A 148 15.01 14.96 6.90
N LEU A 149 14.55 16.08 6.35
CA LEU A 149 14.42 17.36 7.07
C LEU A 149 13.18 17.33 7.97
N ASN A 150 12.08 16.82 7.42
CA ASN A 150 10.86 16.52 8.14
C ASN A 150 10.60 15.02 8.01
N ARG A 151 10.48 14.30 9.13
CA ARG A 151 9.90 12.96 9.07
C ARG A 151 8.44 13.13 8.64
N PRO A 152 7.97 12.43 7.59
CA PRO A 152 6.57 12.50 7.20
C PRO A 152 5.73 12.25 8.46
N LEU A 153 4.85 13.20 8.76
CA LEU A 153 3.98 13.20 9.94
C LEU A 153 2.86 12.18 9.76
N GLU A 154 3.22 10.93 9.49
CA GLU A 154 2.34 9.79 9.62
C GLU A 154 2.78 8.96 10.81
N ARG A 155 2.77 9.62 11.97
CA ARG A 155 2.60 8.91 13.22
C ARG A 155 1.21 8.31 13.19
N MET A 156 1.17 7.00 12.98
CA MET A 156 0.15 6.05 13.42
C MET A 156 -1.02 6.76 14.12
N ARG A 157 -2.13 7.01 13.40
CA ARG A 157 -3.39 7.19 14.13
C ARG A 157 -3.66 5.84 14.79
N PRO A 158 -3.70 5.74 16.13
CA PRO A 158 -4.00 4.48 16.85
C PRO A 158 -5.36 3.89 16.45
N SER A 159 -6.19 4.70 15.76
CA SER A 159 -7.39 4.26 15.09
C SER A 159 -7.16 3.13 14.09
N ALA A 160 -5.96 2.89 13.53
CA ALA A 160 -5.76 1.74 12.63
C ALA A 160 -5.72 0.40 13.38
N LEU A 161 -5.16 0.38 14.59
CA LEU A 161 -5.20 -0.79 15.49
C LEU A 161 -6.59 -0.98 16.08
N VAL A 162 -7.21 0.09 16.56
CA VAL A 162 -8.59 0.06 17.10
C VAL A 162 -9.59 -0.28 16.01
N ARG A 163 -9.45 0.26 14.79
CA ARG A 163 -10.27 -0.10 13.61
C ARG A 163 -9.99 -1.53 13.16
N SER A 164 -8.75 -2.02 13.16
CA SER A 164 -8.48 -3.44 12.85
C SER A 164 -9.12 -4.39 13.88
N LEU A 165 -9.05 -4.05 15.17
CA LEU A 165 -9.76 -4.80 16.22
C LEU A 165 -11.29 -4.66 16.12
N MET A 166 -11.81 -3.49 15.70
CA MET A 166 -13.24 -3.25 15.48
C MET A 166 -13.76 -3.84 14.16
N LEU A 167 -12.89 -4.10 13.17
CA LEU A 167 -13.22 -4.70 11.87
C LEU A 167 -13.07 -6.24 11.89
N LEU A 168 -12.48 -6.81 12.94
CA LEU A 168 -12.43 -8.26 13.16
C LEU A 168 -13.82 -8.91 13.08
N PRO A 169 -14.88 -8.34 13.70
CA PRO A 169 -16.26 -8.80 13.51
C PRO A 169 -16.83 -8.51 12.11
N LEU A 170 -16.29 -7.55 11.35
CA LEU A 170 -16.83 -7.17 10.03
C LEU A 170 -16.41 -8.14 8.91
N ASN A 171 -15.41 -9.00 9.13
CA ASN A 171 -15.08 -10.13 8.25
C ASN A 171 -16.19 -11.19 8.17
N PHE A 172 -17.24 -11.10 9.02
CA PHE A 172 -18.39 -11.99 8.99
C PHE A 172 -19.52 -11.53 8.06
N ILE A 173 -19.36 -10.45 7.29
CA ILE A 173 -20.34 -10.05 6.28
C ILE A 173 -20.00 -10.74 4.95
N PRO A 174 -20.73 -11.79 4.55
CA PRO A 174 -20.53 -12.42 3.25
C PRO A 174 -21.06 -11.45 2.19
N VAL A 175 -20.28 -11.26 1.12
CA VAL A 175 -20.69 -10.61 -0.14
C VAL A 175 -20.73 -9.06 -0.12
N VAL A 176 -19.67 -8.40 0.33
CA VAL A 176 -19.22 -7.21 -0.42
C VAL A 176 -18.59 -7.79 -1.69
N GLY A 177 -19.36 -7.86 -2.79
CA GLY A 177 -18.88 -8.45 -4.04
C GLY A 177 -17.47 -7.96 -4.35
N THR A 178 -16.54 -8.85 -4.71
CA THR A 178 -15.09 -8.58 -4.73
C THR A 178 -14.70 -7.25 -5.37
N LEU A 179 -15.44 -6.82 -6.39
CA LEU A 179 -15.27 -5.52 -7.05
C LEU A 179 -15.54 -4.32 -6.14
N LEU A 180 -16.63 -4.35 -5.35
CA LEU A 180 -16.96 -3.30 -4.39
C LEU A 180 -15.93 -3.23 -3.26
N TYR A 181 -15.42 -4.39 -2.81
CA TYR A 181 -14.35 -4.44 -1.82
C TYR A 181 -13.07 -3.80 -2.35
N VAL A 182 -12.63 -4.20 -3.55
CA VAL A 182 -11.46 -3.61 -4.22
C VAL A 182 -11.64 -2.11 -4.43
N TYR A 183 -12.84 -1.67 -4.83
CA TYR A 183 -13.16 -0.26 -5.00
C TYR A 183 -13.04 0.54 -3.69
N MET A 184 -13.65 0.06 -2.60
CA MET A 184 -13.57 0.71 -1.29
C MET A 184 -12.11 0.80 -0.81
N GLN A 185 -11.36 -0.29 -0.94
CA GLN A 185 -9.94 -0.32 -0.58
C GLN A 185 -9.12 0.63 -1.45
N GLY A 186 -9.42 0.71 -2.75
CA GLY A 186 -8.74 1.62 -3.67
C GLY A 186 -9.01 3.09 -3.36
N LYS A 187 -10.25 3.44 -3.04
CA LYS A 187 -10.63 4.80 -2.62
C LYS A 187 -9.91 5.24 -1.35
N GLU A 188 -9.76 4.34 -0.37
CA GLU A 188 -9.03 4.65 0.87
C GLU A 188 -7.50 4.69 0.67
N ARG A 189 -6.92 3.74 -0.07
CA ARG A 189 -5.46 3.59 -0.21
C ARG A 189 -4.83 4.46 -1.29
N GLY A 190 -5.59 4.84 -2.32
CA GLY A 190 -5.11 5.67 -3.42
C GLY A 190 -4.44 6.97 -2.95
N PRO A 191 -5.14 7.81 -2.15
CA PRO A 191 -4.57 9.06 -1.62
C PRO A 191 -3.33 8.84 -0.76
N VAL A 192 -3.28 7.73 -0.01
CA VAL A 192 -2.16 7.37 0.87
C VAL A 192 -0.86 7.24 0.08
N ALA A 193 -0.92 6.73 -1.15
CA ALA A 193 0.25 6.58 -2.01
C ALA A 193 0.95 7.90 -2.38
N HIS A 194 0.25 9.05 -2.31
CA HIS A 194 0.79 10.38 -2.63
C HIS A 194 1.04 11.25 -1.40
N LEU A 195 0.90 10.75 -0.18
CA LEU A 195 1.16 11.55 1.02
C LEU A 195 2.56 12.15 1.04
N ARG A 196 3.57 11.35 0.66
CA ARG A 196 4.93 11.84 0.52
C ARG A 196 5.04 12.98 -0.51
N TYR A 197 4.36 12.86 -1.65
CA TYR A 197 4.32 13.94 -2.64
C TYR A 197 3.67 15.21 -2.10
N PHE A 198 2.55 15.09 -1.37
CA PHE A 198 1.90 16.22 -0.73
C PHE A 198 2.78 16.89 0.33
N ASP A 199 3.55 16.10 1.09
CA ASP A 199 4.54 16.60 2.03
C ASP A 199 5.64 17.39 1.31
N LEU A 200 6.17 16.87 0.20
CA LEU A 200 7.19 17.56 -0.62
C LEU A 200 6.66 18.86 -1.24
N LYS A 201 5.36 18.91 -1.56
CA LYS A 201 4.68 20.13 -2.04
C LYS A 201 4.32 21.10 -0.91
N GLY A 202 4.51 20.71 0.36
CA GLY A 202 4.17 21.53 1.52
C GLY A 202 2.67 21.82 1.66
N TRP A 203 1.81 20.91 1.20
CA TRP A 203 0.36 21.11 1.27
C TRP A 203 -0.18 20.81 2.67
N ASP A 204 -1.12 21.63 3.14
CA ASP A 204 -1.90 21.40 4.34
C ASP A 204 -3.03 20.37 4.10
N GLU A 205 -3.68 19.89 5.17
CA GLU A 205 -4.71 18.85 5.09
C GLU A 205 -5.88 19.27 4.17
N ARG A 206 -6.35 20.52 4.28
CA ARG A 206 -7.42 21.04 3.44
C ARG A 206 -7.08 21.02 1.95
N LYS A 207 -5.89 21.48 1.57
CA LYS A 207 -5.46 21.48 0.16
C LYS A 207 -5.28 20.06 -0.38
N ARG A 208 -4.78 19.13 0.45
CA ARG A 208 -4.70 17.70 0.09
C ARG A 208 -6.08 17.12 -0.18
N GLU A 209 -7.04 17.36 0.70
CA GLU A 209 -8.40 16.86 0.54
C GLU A 209 -9.08 17.43 -0.70
N GLU A 210 -8.96 18.73 -0.94
CA GLU A 210 -9.51 19.38 -2.15
C GLU A 210 -8.88 18.79 -3.43
N TRP A 211 -7.56 18.57 -3.42
CA TRP A 211 -6.86 17.95 -4.54
C TRP A 211 -7.32 16.52 -4.81
N VAL A 212 -7.37 15.69 -3.77
CA VAL A 212 -7.80 14.30 -3.85
C VAL A 212 -9.24 14.21 -4.33
N ARG A 213 -10.12 15.10 -3.85
CA ARG A 213 -11.53 15.16 -4.28
C ARG A 213 -11.66 15.48 -5.77
N ARG A 214 -10.88 16.45 -6.27
CA ARG A 214 -10.86 16.80 -7.70
C ARG A 214 -10.30 15.68 -8.58
N ASN A 215 -9.35 14.91 -8.07
CA ASN A 215 -8.68 13.82 -8.79
C ASN A 215 -9.12 12.43 -8.32
N HIS A 216 -10.33 12.31 -7.77
CA HIS A 216 -10.76 11.12 -7.03
C HIS A 216 -10.76 9.85 -7.90
N GLY A 217 -11.13 9.95 -9.18
CA GLY A 217 -11.07 8.83 -10.13
C GLY A 217 -9.65 8.29 -10.31
N GLY A 218 -8.66 9.18 -10.43
CA GLY A 218 -7.24 8.80 -10.52
C GLY A 218 -6.75 8.11 -9.26
N TYR A 219 -7.01 8.68 -8.09
CA TYR A 219 -6.61 8.08 -6.83
C TYR A 219 -7.27 6.73 -6.60
N THR A 220 -8.57 6.62 -6.89
CA THR A 220 -9.30 5.36 -6.73
C THR A 220 -8.78 4.30 -7.70
N GLY A 221 -8.58 4.64 -8.97
CA GLY A 221 -8.05 3.72 -9.98
C GLY A 221 -6.65 3.22 -9.65
N PHE A 222 -5.75 4.13 -9.26
CA PHE A 222 -4.42 3.79 -8.77
C PHE A 222 -4.51 2.84 -7.57
N GLY A 223 -5.31 3.23 -6.56
CA GLY A 223 -5.46 2.47 -5.32
C GLY A 223 -6.03 1.07 -5.55
N MET A 224 -7.00 0.91 -6.46
CA MET A 224 -7.57 -0.39 -6.82
C MET A 224 -6.51 -1.30 -7.44
N ALA A 225 -5.78 -0.82 -8.45
CA ALA A 225 -4.73 -1.60 -9.11
C ALA A 225 -3.59 -1.95 -8.15
N ALA A 226 -3.13 -0.98 -7.34
CA ALA A 226 -2.12 -1.19 -6.32
C ALA A 226 -2.56 -2.24 -5.29
N PHE A 227 -3.82 -2.15 -4.82
CA PHE A 227 -4.39 -3.09 -3.86
C PHE A 227 -4.47 -4.51 -4.42
N LEU A 228 -4.90 -4.68 -5.68
CA LEU A 228 -4.95 -6.00 -6.32
C LEU A 228 -3.58 -6.69 -6.37
N PHE A 229 -2.51 -5.94 -6.66
CA PHE A 229 -1.16 -6.50 -6.58
C PHE A 229 -0.76 -6.87 -5.15
N GLU A 230 -1.10 -6.04 -4.16
CA GLU A 230 -0.81 -6.33 -2.76
C GLU A 230 -1.63 -7.49 -2.17
N MET A 231 -2.73 -7.88 -2.82
CA MET A 231 -3.47 -9.09 -2.45
C MET A 231 -2.74 -10.38 -2.79
N ILE A 232 -1.72 -10.35 -3.66
CA ILE A 232 -0.93 -11.53 -4.02
C ILE A 232 -0.13 -11.98 -2.78
N PRO A 233 -0.40 -13.19 -2.24
CA PRO A 233 0.29 -13.69 -1.06
C PRO A 233 1.80 -13.76 -1.28
N PHE A 234 2.58 -13.56 -0.21
CA PHE A 234 4.05 -13.56 -0.20
C PHE A 234 4.75 -12.46 -1.01
N ALA A 235 4.09 -11.91 -2.04
CA ALA A 235 4.60 -10.82 -2.86
C ALA A 235 4.11 -9.44 -2.42
N SER A 236 3.15 -9.37 -1.49
CA SER A 236 2.52 -8.11 -1.05
C SER A 236 3.52 -7.03 -0.61
N LEU A 237 4.60 -7.41 0.08
CA LEU A 237 5.65 -6.48 0.49
C LEU A 237 6.56 -6.08 -0.68
N ALA A 238 6.80 -6.95 -1.66
CA ALA A 238 7.52 -6.54 -2.86
C ALA A 238 6.69 -5.56 -3.69
N PHE A 239 5.39 -5.82 -3.82
CA PHE A 239 4.48 -4.95 -4.54
C PHE A 239 4.28 -3.58 -3.87
N SER A 240 4.48 -3.45 -2.56
CA SER A 240 4.46 -2.13 -1.92
C SER A 240 5.60 -1.23 -2.41
N PHE A 241 6.79 -1.78 -2.66
CA PHE A 241 7.90 -1.04 -3.25
C PHE A 241 7.58 -0.64 -4.69
N THR A 242 7.09 -1.56 -5.52
CA THR A 242 6.74 -1.23 -6.92
C THR A 242 5.57 -0.26 -7.00
N ASN A 243 4.60 -0.33 -6.09
CA ASN A 243 3.51 0.62 -5.98
C ASN A 243 4.03 2.01 -5.55
N SER A 244 4.99 2.09 -4.62
CA SER A 244 5.65 3.35 -4.27
C SER A 244 6.39 3.96 -5.47
N VAL A 245 7.05 3.13 -6.31
CA VAL A 245 7.62 3.60 -7.59
C VAL A 245 6.53 4.09 -8.52
N GLY A 246 5.45 3.33 -8.70
CA GLY A 246 4.31 3.72 -9.54
C GLY A 246 3.69 5.05 -9.12
N ALA A 247 3.50 5.25 -7.82
CA ALA A 247 3.02 6.50 -7.24
C ALA A 247 3.99 7.65 -7.52
N ALA A 248 5.30 7.45 -7.34
CA ALA A 248 6.29 8.47 -7.65
C ALA A 248 6.36 8.80 -9.15
N LEU A 249 6.20 7.82 -10.04
CA LEU A 249 6.09 8.05 -11.49
C LEU A 249 4.85 8.89 -11.81
N TRP A 250 3.72 8.59 -11.16
CA TRP A 250 2.50 9.37 -11.33
C TRP A 250 2.71 10.81 -10.87
N ALA A 251 3.27 11.02 -9.67
CA ALA A 251 3.61 12.35 -9.17
C ALA A 251 4.58 13.10 -10.11
N ALA A 252 5.60 12.42 -10.64
CA ALA A 252 6.54 13.02 -11.59
C ALA A 252 5.84 13.49 -12.88
N ASP A 253 4.95 12.68 -13.44
CA ASP A 253 4.23 13.05 -14.65
C ASP A 253 3.20 14.18 -14.37
N MET A 254 2.62 14.24 -13.15
CA MET A 254 1.78 15.38 -12.72
C MET A 254 2.57 16.68 -12.58
N GLU A 255 3.81 16.63 -12.09
CA GLU A 255 4.68 17.83 -12.02
C GLU A 255 5.09 18.33 -13.40
N LYS A 256 5.18 17.46 -14.41
CA LYS A 256 5.50 17.86 -15.79
C LYS A 256 4.33 18.52 -16.52
N ALA A 257 3.12 18.21 -16.09
CA ALA A 257 1.90 18.76 -16.65
C ALA A 257 1.48 20.11 -16.02
N GLN A 258 2.16 20.54 -14.94
CA GLN A 258 2.01 21.84 -14.30
C GLN A 258 2.99 22.84 -14.90
#